data_AF-A0A7W9QQA1-F1
#
_entry.id   AF-A0A7W9QQA1-F1
#
_cell.length_a   1.000
_cell.length_b   1.000
_cell.length_c   1.000
_cell.angle_alpha   90.00
_cell.angle_beta   90.00
_cell.angle_gamma   90.00
#
_symmetry.space_group_name_H-M   'P 1'
#
loop_
_entity.id
_entity.type
_entity.pdbx_description
1 polymer ?
#
loop_
_entity_poly.entity_id
_entity_poly.type
_entity_poly.pdbx_seq_one_letter_code
_entity_poly.pdbx_strand_id
1 'polypeptide(L)'
;MLPLTLLLALASPAALGTAPAHTAAAPTPTECPAAPGAVSDADVCDPRRGMLQLAYRAGRVVLQVPGHAPTVLETIPRAYAPERIGTERAIRLWPTRLQPYLARDRLLYLSVRRSSPGDGHGYCGAGAEMALTVVGLHGTPTILARVPVSSCLDNIDLDAPDLDDLTPYTVRDGRLRIRFSTYAGHDSDAPVEAVLAPDLRALTFVP
;
A
#
# COMPACT_ATOMS: atom_id res chain seq x y z
N MET A 1 68.67 -44.59 9.55
CA MET A 1 67.92 -43.32 9.43
C MET A 1 66.57 -43.51 10.10
N LEU A 2 66.39 -42.95 11.31
CA LEU A 2 65.06 -42.65 11.87
C LEU A 2 64.69 -41.21 11.43
N PRO A 3 63.43 -40.73 11.49
CA PRO A 3 62.29 -41.19 12.30
C PRO A 3 60.97 -41.22 11.45
N LEU A 4 59.71 -41.28 11.90
CA LEU A 4 59.03 -40.72 13.06
C LEU A 4 57.59 -41.31 13.12
N THR A 5 57.22 -41.90 14.27
CA THR A 5 55.92 -41.86 15.02
C THR A 5 54.59 -41.65 14.26
N LEU A 6 53.48 -42.31 14.63
CA LEU A 6 52.82 -42.11 15.94
C LEU A 6 51.72 -43.17 16.18
N LEU A 7 51.60 -43.56 17.46
CA LEU A 7 50.58 -44.42 18.06
C LEU A 7 49.17 -43.81 18.08
N LEU A 8 48.17 -44.68 18.32
CA LEU A 8 46.95 -44.58 19.18
C LEU A 8 45.77 -45.27 18.47
N ALA A 9 45.33 -46.48 18.83
CA ALA A 9 44.67 -46.95 20.07
C ALA A 9 43.31 -46.29 20.33
N LEU A 10 42.33 -47.16 20.63
CA LEU A 10 40.99 -46.94 21.24
C LEU A 10 39.85 -46.77 20.22
N ALA A 11 39.04 -47.82 20.04
CA ALA A 11 37.90 -48.22 20.88
C ALA A 11 36.64 -47.43 20.54
N SER A 12 35.65 -48.13 19.97
CA SER A 12 34.27 -47.67 19.88
C SER A 12 33.71 -47.33 21.26
N PRO A 13 32.76 -46.38 21.32
CA PRO A 13 31.42 -46.83 21.68
C PRO A 13 30.29 -46.13 20.91
N ALA A 14 29.15 -46.81 20.91
CA ALA A 14 27.85 -46.25 20.57
C ALA A 14 27.52 -45.02 21.44
N ALA A 15 26.88 -44.02 20.83
CA ALA A 15 26.26 -42.92 21.54
C ALA A 15 24.74 -42.94 21.29
N LEU A 16 24.00 -43.05 22.39
CA LEU A 16 22.57 -42.78 22.49
C LEU A 16 22.27 -41.30 22.23
N GLY A 17 21.10 -41.05 21.65
CA GLY A 17 20.23 -39.94 22.05
C GLY A 17 20.29 -38.70 21.19
N THR A 18 19.14 -38.31 20.63
CA THR A 18 18.48 -37.03 20.93
C THR A 18 17.11 -36.96 20.24
N ALA A 19 16.16 -36.40 20.97
CA ALA A 19 14.73 -36.32 20.69
C ALA A 19 14.40 -35.69 19.32
N PRO A 20 13.21 -35.97 18.74
CA PRO A 20 12.71 -35.16 17.65
C PRO A 20 12.52 -33.73 18.16
N ALA A 21 13.26 -32.82 17.55
CA ALA A 21 13.11 -31.37 17.74
C ALA A 21 11.63 -31.01 17.61
N HIS A 22 11.11 -30.32 18.62
CA HIS A 22 9.83 -29.64 18.53
C HIS A 22 9.80 -28.84 17.23
N THR A 23 8.93 -29.26 16.33
CA THR A 23 8.57 -28.48 15.16
C THR A 23 8.09 -27.13 15.68
N ALA A 24 8.91 -26.11 15.49
CA ALA A 24 8.49 -24.73 15.73
C ALA A 24 7.25 -24.52 14.87
N ALA A 25 6.09 -24.36 15.53
CA ALA A 25 4.86 -24.00 14.86
C ALA A 25 5.15 -22.74 14.03
N ALA A 26 4.91 -22.83 12.72
CA ALA A 26 4.90 -21.65 11.87
C ALA A 26 3.96 -20.61 12.54
N PRO A 27 4.36 -19.34 12.63
CA PRO A 27 3.50 -18.32 13.21
C PRO A 27 2.18 -18.32 12.43
N THR A 28 1.10 -18.68 13.10
CA THR A 28 -0.25 -18.60 12.55
C THR A 28 -0.48 -17.17 12.07
N PRO A 29 -0.93 -16.96 10.82
CA PRO A 29 -1.21 -15.62 10.32
C PRO A 29 -2.17 -14.94 11.28
N THR A 30 -1.72 -13.82 11.86
CA THR A 30 -2.48 -13.03 12.83
C THR A 30 -3.87 -12.77 12.27
N GLU A 31 -4.87 -13.30 12.98
CA GLU A 31 -6.27 -13.21 12.64
C GLU A 31 -6.62 -11.75 12.34
N CYS A 32 -7.03 -11.47 11.09
CA CYS A 32 -7.84 -10.28 10.86
C CYS A 32 -9.02 -10.36 11.83
N PRO A 33 -9.24 -9.36 12.69
CA PRO A 33 -10.29 -9.46 13.70
C PRO A 33 -11.62 -9.73 13.00
N ALA A 34 -12.22 -10.87 13.31
CA ALA A 34 -13.58 -11.23 12.89
C ALA A 34 -14.59 -10.49 13.79
N ALA A 35 -14.59 -9.16 13.81
CA ALA A 35 -15.60 -8.35 14.51
C ALA A 35 -15.58 -6.89 14.04
N PRO A 36 -16.75 -6.21 13.95
CA PRO A 36 -16.89 -4.83 13.48
C PRO A 36 -16.48 -3.81 14.55
N GLY A 37 -15.28 -3.96 15.11
CA GLY A 37 -14.69 -3.08 16.11
C GLY A 37 -13.40 -2.47 15.59
N ALA A 38 -13.50 -1.28 14.98
CA ALA A 38 -12.43 -0.33 14.70
C ALA A 38 -11.13 -0.91 14.11
N VAL A 39 -11.22 -1.64 13.00
CA VAL A 39 -10.13 -1.53 12.01
C VAL A 39 -10.10 -0.06 11.64
N SER A 40 -9.01 0.64 11.95
CA SER A 40 -8.80 2.00 11.46
C SER A 40 -9.04 2.01 9.95
N ASP A 41 -9.74 3.00 9.40
CA ASP A 41 -9.94 3.12 7.93
C ASP A 41 -8.60 3.21 7.15
N ALA A 42 -7.46 3.25 7.85
CA ALA A 42 -6.10 3.22 7.31
C ALA A 42 -5.45 1.81 7.25
N ASP A 43 -6.07 0.78 7.82
CA ASP A 43 -5.53 -0.59 7.89
C ASP A 43 -6.28 -1.53 6.93
N VAL A 44 -5.57 -2.52 6.35
CA VAL A 44 -6.15 -3.48 5.40
C VAL A 44 -5.92 -4.91 5.87
N CYS A 45 -7.01 -5.63 6.10
CA CYS A 45 -6.93 -7.08 6.27
C CYS A 45 -6.66 -7.78 4.94
N ASP A 46 -5.54 -8.50 4.84
CA ASP A 46 -5.25 -9.51 3.82
C ASP A 46 -5.31 -10.91 4.46
N PRO A 47 -6.24 -11.79 4.08
CA PRO A 47 -6.34 -13.13 4.65
C PRO A 47 -5.06 -13.97 4.58
N ARG A 48 -4.15 -13.64 3.65
CA ARG A 48 -2.89 -14.37 3.45
C ARG A 48 -1.73 -13.78 4.24
N ARG A 49 -1.81 -12.51 4.66
CA ARG A 49 -0.70 -11.75 5.26
C ARG A 49 -1.05 -11.12 6.60
N GLY A 50 -2.30 -11.18 7.04
CA GLY A 50 -2.79 -10.49 8.22
C GLY A 50 -3.08 -9.00 7.96
N MET A 51 -2.99 -8.19 9.02
CA MET A 51 -3.26 -6.75 8.96
C MET A 51 -2.09 -5.99 8.33
N LEU A 52 -2.31 -5.40 7.16
CA LEU A 52 -1.37 -4.52 6.47
C LEU A 52 -1.55 -3.08 6.96
N GLN A 53 -0.44 -2.40 7.23
CA GLN A 53 -0.44 -1.01 7.69
C GLN A 53 0.50 -0.15 6.85
N LEU A 54 0.08 1.07 6.54
CA LEU A 54 0.89 2.05 5.83
C LEU A 54 1.17 3.23 6.74
N ALA A 55 2.45 3.60 6.87
CA ALA A 55 2.87 4.75 7.64
C ALA A 55 3.64 5.73 6.77
N TYR A 56 3.33 7.02 6.90
CA TYR A 56 4.17 8.10 6.39
C TYR A 56 4.97 8.72 7.53
N ARG A 57 6.30 8.65 7.48
CA ARG A 57 7.19 9.19 8.52
C ARG A 57 8.46 9.75 7.91
N ALA A 58 8.77 11.01 8.22
CA ALA A 58 10.00 11.68 7.78
C ALA A 58 10.27 11.55 6.27
N GLY A 59 9.27 11.83 5.43
CA GLY A 59 9.39 11.73 3.97
C GLY A 59 9.33 10.31 3.43
N ARG A 60 9.14 9.28 4.25
CA ARG A 60 9.12 7.87 3.80
C ARG A 60 7.73 7.28 3.92
N VAL A 61 7.30 6.59 2.87
CA VAL A 61 6.11 5.74 2.89
C VAL A 61 6.57 4.32 3.19
N VAL A 62 6.11 3.78 4.30
CA VAL A 62 6.55 2.49 4.85
C VAL A 62 5.36 1.55 4.94
N LEU A 63 5.46 0.39 4.29
CA LEU A 63 4.48 -0.69 4.41
C LEU A 63 4.95 -1.67 5.48
N GLN A 64 4.06 -2.00 6.39
CA GLN A 64 4.24 -3.02 7.42
C GLN A 64 3.40 -4.23 7.06
N VAL A 65 4.07 -5.38 6.91
CA VAL A 65 3.44 -6.68 6.67
C VAL A 65 3.79 -7.59 7.85
N PRO A 66 2.81 -8.19 8.54
CA PRO A 66 3.07 -9.08 9.66
C PRO A 66 4.08 -10.18 9.31
N GLY A 67 5.04 -10.43 10.20
CA GLY A 67 6.10 -11.42 10.00
C GLY A 67 7.22 -11.00 9.04
N HIS A 68 7.17 -9.79 8.47
CA HIS A 68 8.22 -9.25 7.60
C HIS A 68 8.82 -7.97 8.17
N ALA A 69 10.07 -7.67 7.77
CA ALA A 69 10.67 -6.39 8.06
C ALA A 69 9.88 -5.25 7.37
N PRO A 70 9.71 -4.07 8.00
CA PRO A 70 9.07 -2.93 7.37
C PRO A 70 9.73 -2.56 6.03
N THR A 71 8.93 -2.37 4.99
CA THR A 71 9.42 -2.07 3.64
C THR A 71 9.19 -0.60 3.30
N VAL A 72 10.25 0.12 2.93
CA VAL A 72 10.13 1.49 2.40
C VAL A 72 9.68 1.40 0.95
N LEU A 73 8.46 1.83 0.66
CA LEU A 73 7.91 1.84 -0.70
C LEU A 73 8.44 3.01 -1.53
N GLU A 74 8.61 4.17 -0.90
CA GLU A 74 9.19 5.36 -1.52
C GLU A 74 9.78 6.32 -0.47
N THR A 75 10.71 7.16 -0.93
CA THR A 75 11.18 8.34 -0.21
C THR A 75 10.80 9.56 -1.03
N ILE A 76 9.93 10.41 -0.47
CA ILE A 76 9.43 11.64 -1.05
C ILE A 76 10.41 12.76 -0.69
N PRO A 77 11.02 13.46 -1.66
CA PRO A 77 11.91 14.57 -1.36
C PRO A 77 11.14 15.70 -0.67
N ARG A 78 11.79 16.39 0.27
CA ARG A 78 11.18 17.44 1.11
C ARG A 78 10.40 18.48 0.30
N ALA A 79 10.88 18.90 -0.88
CA ALA A 79 10.22 19.89 -1.71
C ALA A 79 8.80 19.48 -2.19
N TYR A 80 8.50 18.18 -2.21
CA TYR A 80 7.23 17.60 -2.64
C TYR A 80 6.41 17.02 -1.47
N ALA A 81 6.87 17.21 -0.24
CA ALA A 81 6.38 16.47 0.90
C ALA A 81 4.94 16.88 1.27
N PRO A 82 4.02 15.90 1.50
CA PRO A 82 2.62 16.14 1.85
C PRO A 82 2.38 17.10 3.02
N GLU A 83 3.26 17.09 4.03
CA GLU A 83 3.17 17.97 5.22
C GLU A 83 3.26 19.45 4.87
N ARG A 84 3.83 19.79 3.71
CA ARG A 84 3.93 21.18 3.27
C ARG A 84 2.61 21.76 2.79
N ILE A 85 1.65 20.89 2.47
CA ILE A 85 0.31 21.26 2.02
C ILE A 85 -0.78 20.72 2.96
N GLY A 86 -0.40 20.19 4.13
CA GLY A 86 -1.31 19.67 5.15
C GLY A 86 -2.06 18.40 4.73
N THR A 87 -1.41 17.52 3.94
CA THR A 87 -2.02 16.32 3.37
C THR A 87 -1.35 15.02 3.80
N GLU A 88 -0.52 15.04 4.84
CA GLU A 88 0.16 13.86 5.37
C GLU A 88 -0.81 12.73 5.73
N ARG A 89 -2.01 13.07 6.23
CA ARG A 89 -3.08 12.11 6.55
C ARG A 89 -3.73 11.44 5.32
N ALA A 90 -3.50 12.01 4.13
CA ALA A 90 -4.02 11.46 2.88
C ALA A 90 -3.15 10.32 2.33
N ILE A 91 -1.93 10.12 2.87
CA ILE A 91 -1.15 8.90 2.60
C ILE A 91 -1.70 7.77 3.47
N ARG A 92 -2.60 6.98 2.91
CA ARG A 92 -3.26 5.88 3.63
C ARG A 92 -3.70 4.76 2.69
N LEU A 93 -3.83 3.55 3.24
CA LEU A 93 -4.45 2.46 2.50
C LEU A 93 -5.92 2.76 2.25
N TRP A 94 -6.45 2.21 1.16
CA TRP A 94 -7.89 2.13 0.98
C TRP A 94 -8.47 1.07 1.92
N PRO A 95 -9.63 1.28 2.57
CA PRO A 95 -10.26 0.27 3.41
C PRO A 95 -10.46 -1.04 2.66
N THR A 96 -10.45 -2.18 3.35
CA THR A 96 -10.58 -3.52 2.72
C THR A 96 -11.74 -3.63 1.72
N ARG A 97 -12.89 -2.98 1.99
CA ARG A 97 -14.05 -2.97 1.07
C ARG A 97 -13.78 -2.32 -0.29
N LEU A 98 -12.73 -1.51 -0.40
CA LEU A 98 -12.26 -0.81 -1.60
C LEU A 98 -10.92 -1.37 -2.12
N GLN A 99 -10.57 -2.61 -1.75
CA GLN A 99 -9.34 -3.30 -2.18
C GLN A 99 -9.63 -4.50 -3.12
N PRO A 100 -10.28 -4.30 -4.29
CA PRO A 100 -10.74 -5.42 -5.14
C PRO A 100 -9.59 -6.25 -5.73
N TYR A 101 -8.36 -5.75 -5.72
CA TYR A 101 -7.20 -6.39 -6.33
C TYR A 101 -6.28 -7.09 -5.31
N LEU A 102 -6.64 -7.07 -4.01
CA LEU A 102 -5.79 -7.60 -2.94
C LEU A 102 -5.50 -9.10 -3.11
N ALA A 103 -6.51 -9.89 -3.50
CA ALA A 103 -6.36 -11.32 -3.79
C ALA A 103 -5.36 -11.62 -4.93
N ARG A 104 -5.07 -10.63 -5.78
CA ARG A 104 -4.10 -10.70 -6.89
C ARG A 104 -2.76 -10.05 -6.54
N ASP A 105 -2.45 -9.88 -5.26
CA ASP A 105 -1.22 -9.26 -4.76
C ASP A 105 -1.04 -7.82 -5.23
N ARG A 106 -2.14 -7.06 -5.24
CA ARG A 106 -2.16 -5.63 -5.56
C ARG A 106 -2.87 -4.88 -4.43
N LEU A 107 -2.13 -4.01 -3.77
CA LEU A 107 -2.62 -3.16 -2.70
C LEU A 107 -2.77 -1.73 -3.22
N LEU A 108 -3.89 -1.09 -2.90
CA LEU A 108 -4.15 0.29 -3.25
C LEU A 108 -3.93 1.21 -2.05
N TYR A 109 -3.28 2.34 -2.27
CA TYR A 109 -3.23 3.42 -1.28
C TYR A 109 -3.43 4.77 -1.95
N LEU A 110 -4.03 5.70 -1.22
CA LEU A 110 -4.18 7.08 -1.66
C LEU A 110 -2.93 7.87 -1.28
N SER A 111 -2.52 8.80 -2.12
CA SER A 111 -1.50 9.78 -1.77
C SER A 111 -1.86 11.13 -2.37
N VAL A 112 -1.60 12.20 -1.62
CA VAL A 112 -1.63 13.56 -2.13
C VAL A 112 -0.27 14.19 -1.93
N ARG A 113 0.24 14.84 -2.97
CA ARG A 113 1.55 15.51 -2.94
C ARG A 113 1.57 16.66 -3.92
N ARG A 114 2.61 17.48 -3.87
CA ARG A 114 2.80 18.56 -4.84
C ARG A 114 3.28 18.00 -6.18
N SER A 115 2.78 18.53 -7.29
CA SER A 115 3.33 18.30 -8.63
C SER A 115 4.63 19.07 -8.86
N SER A 116 4.82 20.21 -8.19
CA SER A 116 5.97 21.09 -8.36
C SER A 116 6.70 21.34 -7.03
N PRO A 117 8.04 21.53 -7.05
CA PRO A 117 8.81 21.88 -5.86
C PRO A 117 8.48 23.32 -5.41
N GLY A 118 8.91 23.72 -4.21
CA GLY A 118 8.76 25.10 -3.74
C GLY A 118 8.31 25.18 -2.28
N ASP A 119 7.83 26.34 -1.85
CA ASP A 119 7.53 26.59 -0.44
C ASP A 119 6.08 26.93 -0.04
N GLY A 120 5.17 26.99 -1.01
CA GLY A 120 3.83 27.62 -0.88
C GLY A 120 2.86 27.01 0.13
N HIS A 121 1.83 27.81 0.44
CA HIS A 121 0.75 27.54 1.41
C HIS A 121 -0.55 27.12 0.69
N GLY A 122 -1.21 26.08 1.20
CA GLY A 122 -2.53 25.63 0.74
C GLY A 122 -2.50 24.51 -0.32
N TYR A 123 -3.58 23.73 -0.38
CA TYR A 123 -3.71 22.53 -1.21
C TYR A 123 -3.54 22.82 -2.72
N CYS A 124 -4.47 23.57 -3.34
CA CYS A 124 -4.38 23.86 -4.77
C CYS A 124 -3.40 24.98 -5.14
N GLY A 125 -3.16 25.96 -4.26
CA GLY A 125 -2.15 27.00 -4.50
C GLY A 125 -0.72 26.46 -4.67
N ALA A 126 -0.49 25.21 -4.25
CA ALA A 126 0.79 24.52 -4.33
C ALA A 126 0.85 23.44 -5.43
N GLY A 127 -0.18 23.33 -6.28
CA GLY A 127 -0.30 22.30 -7.32
C GLY A 127 -0.43 20.89 -6.74
N ALA A 128 -1.34 20.69 -5.79
CA ALA A 128 -1.56 19.35 -5.24
C ALA A 128 -2.13 18.39 -6.30
N GLU A 129 -1.61 17.17 -6.28
CA GLU A 129 -2.01 16.04 -7.12
C GLU A 129 -2.38 14.88 -6.20
N MET A 130 -3.57 14.34 -6.42
CA MET A 130 -4.04 13.12 -5.78
C MET A 130 -3.83 11.94 -6.73
N ALA A 131 -3.22 10.88 -6.22
CA ALA A 131 -3.01 9.65 -6.97
C ALA A 131 -3.42 8.43 -6.18
N LEU A 132 -4.04 7.48 -6.89
CA LEU A 132 -4.22 6.11 -6.47
C LEU A 132 -2.94 5.33 -6.80
N THR A 133 -2.20 4.94 -5.77
CA THR A 133 -0.95 4.19 -5.93
C THR A 133 -1.20 2.69 -5.81
N VAL A 134 -0.65 1.93 -6.76
CA VAL A 134 -0.74 0.49 -6.83
C VAL A 134 0.58 -0.12 -6.37
N VAL A 135 0.53 -0.96 -5.33
CA VAL A 135 1.67 -1.67 -4.77
C VAL A 135 1.57 -3.16 -5.10
N GLY A 136 2.63 -3.74 -5.63
CA GLY A 136 2.78 -5.18 -5.79
C GLY A 136 3.20 -5.80 -4.47
N LEU A 137 2.53 -6.87 -4.05
CA LEU A 137 2.83 -7.60 -2.80
C LEU A 137 3.55 -8.94 -3.04
N HIS A 138 3.96 -9.22 -4.27
CA HIS A 138 4.71 -10.43 -4.60
C HIS A 138 6.20 -10.22 -4.32
N GLY A 139 6.80 -11.06 -3.47
CA GLY A 139 8.17 -10.85 -3.00
C GLY A 139 8.27 -9.59 -2.15
N THR A 140 9.27 -8.76 -2.40
CA THR A 140 9.44 -7.46 -1.73
C THR A 140 8.41 -6.46 -2.25
N PRO A 141 7.61 -5.82 -1.38
CA PRO A 141 6.62 -4.83 -1.80
C PRO A 141 7.24 -3.68 -2.61
N THR A 142 6.62 -3.34 -3.75
CA THR A 142 7.11 -2.29 -4.66
C THR A 142 5.96 -1.52 -5.30
N ILE A 143 6.17 -0.24 -5.60
CA ILE A 143 5.20 0.58 -6.33
C ILE A 143 5.22 0.20 -7.81
N LEU A 144 4.06 -0.15 -8.35
CA LEU A 144 3.88 -0.55 -9.75
C LEU A 144 3.36 0.61 -10.62
N ALA A 145 2.47 1.43 -10.08
CA ALA A 145 1.85 2.54 -10.79
C ALA A 145 1.33 3.61 -9.83
N ARG A 146 1.21 4.84 -10.33
CA ARG A 146 0.49 5.94 -9.69
C ARG A 146 -0.51 6.48 -10.71
N VAL A 147 -1.79 6.35 -10.39
CA VAL A 147 -2.87 6.73 -11.29
C VAL A 147 -3.46 8.04 -10.77
N PRO A 148 -3.37 9.17 -11.50
CA PRO A 148 -3.96 10.44 -11.09
C PRO A 148 -5.48 10.31 -10.94
N VAL A 149 -6.03 10.87 -9.87
CA VAL A 149 -7.49 10.88 -9.58
C VAL A 149 -8.02 12.26 -9.18
N SER A 150 -7.16 13.23 -8.94
CA SER A 150 -7.54 14.64 -8.84
C SER A 150 -6.28 15.49 -9.02
N SER A 151 -6.42 16.62 -9.70
CA SER A 151 -5.33 17.56 -9.97
C SER A 151 -5.81 18.98 -9.78
N CYS A 152 -5.02 19.80 -9.10
CA CYS A 152 -5.25 21.25 -9.09
C CYS A 152 -4.72 21.96 -10.34
N LEU A 153 -4.00 21.24 -11.24
CA LEU A 153 -3.44 21.77 -12.48
C LEU A 153 -4.22 21.33 -13.73
N ASP A 154 -4.90 20.19 -13.65
CA ASP A 154 -5.72 19.62 -14.73
C ASP A 154 -7.22 19.65 -14.36
N ASN A 155 -8.10 19.49 -15.35
CA ASN A 155 -9.56 19.43 -15.17
C ASN A 155 -10.03 18.05 -14.64
N ILE A 156 -9.30 17.46 -13.71
CA ILE A 156 -9.67 16.20 -13.06
C ILE A 156 -10.01 16.52 -11.63
N ASP A 157 -11.31 16.50 -11.32
CA ASP A 157 -11.78 16.75 -9.97
C ASP A 157 -12.61 15.58 -9.46
N LEU A 158 -12.30 15.16 -8.24
CA LEU A 158 -12.97 14.05 -7.59
C LEU A 158 -14.29 14.58 -7.05
N ASP A 159 -15.38 13.81 -7.15
CA ASP A 159 -16.67 14.21 -6.60
C ASP A 159 -16.73 14.05 -5.06
N ALA A 160 -15.74 14.58 -4.35
CA ALA A 160 -15.58 14.51 -2.89
C ALA A 160 -15.46 15.91 -2.28
N PRO A 161 -16.20 16.22 -1.19
CA PRO A 161 -16.10 17.49 -0.48
C PRO A 161 -14.80 17.61 0.33
N ASP A 162 -14.19 16.49 0.73
CA ASP A 162 -12.91 16.45 1.42
C ASP A 162 -12.16 15.14 1.16
N LEU A 163 -10.91 15.07 1.62
CA LEU A 163 -10.01 13.94 1.39
C LEU A 163 -10.46 12.65 2.08
N ASP A 164 -11.28 12.73 3.14
CA ASP A 164 -11.74 11.59 3.92
C ASP A 164 -13.04 10.98 3.36
N ASP A 165 -13.74 11.71 2.47
CA ASP A 165 -14.94 11.20 1.83
C ASP A 165 -14.63 10.08 0.81
N LEU A 166 -15.14 8.88 1.12
CA LEU A 166 -15.00 7.70 0.28
C LEU A 166 -16.25 7.44 -0.57
N THR A 167 -17.26 8.30 -0.51
CA THR A 167 -18.52 8.20 -1.29
C THR A 167 -18.29 8.07 -2.80
N PRO A 168 -17.28 8.71 -3.42
CA PRO A 168 -17.01 8.56 -4.86
C PRO A 168 -16.49 7.20 -5.28
N TYR A 169 -16.13 6.34 -4.32
CA TYR A 169 -15.43 5.09 -4.56
C TYR A 169 -16.37 3.92 -4.32
N THR A 170 -16.51 3.05 -5.31
CA THR A 170 -17.27 1.81 -5.18
C THR A 170 -16.54 0.64 -5.83
N VAL A 171 -16.85 -0.58 -5.42
CA VAL A 171 -16.39 -1.78 -6.12
C VAL A 171 -17.56 -2.41 -6.85
N ARG A 172 -17.44 -2.55 -8.17
CA ARG A 172 -18.41 -3.26 -9.03
C ARG A 172 -17.66 -4.17 -9.98
N ASP A 173 -18.18 -5.39 -10.16
CA ASP A 173 -17.59 -6.42 -11.03
C ASP A 173 -16.09 -6.69 -10.73
N GLY A 174 -15.72 -6.61 -9.45
CA GLY A 174 -14.34 -6.80 -9.00
C GLY A 174 -13.38 -5.69 -9.45
N ARG A 175 -13.88 -4.50 -9.78
CA ARG A 175 -13.10 -3.32 -10.16
C ARG A 175 -13.46 -2.12 -9.30
N LEU A 176 -12.46 -1.31 -8.99
CA LEU A 176 -12.67 -0.02 -8.35
C LEU A 176 -13.24 0.96 -9.37
N ARG A 177 -14.44 1.48 -9.10
CA ARG A 177 -15.07 2.62 -9.77
C ARG A 177 -14.83 3.88 -8.95
N ILE A 178 -14.56 4.97 -9.65
CA ILE A 178 -14.29 6.30 -9.08
C ILE A 178 -15.18 7.29 -9.80
N ARG A 179 -15.88 8.13 -9.03
CA ARG A 179 -16.78 9.16 -9.53
C ARG A 179 -16.09 10.53 -9.49
N PHE A 180 -16.22 11.28 -10.58
CA PHE A 180 -15.59 12.58 -10.80
C PHE A 180 -16.65 13.66 -10.98
N SER A 181 -16.34 14.87 -10.52
CA SER A 181 -17.11 16.06 -10.79
C SER A 181 -16.74 16.59 -12.19
N THR A 182 -17.73 17.06 -12.95
CA THR A 182 -17.50 17.76 -14.22
C THR A 182 -17.31 19.24 -13.94
N TYR A 183 -16.15 19.83 -14.24
CA TYR A 183 -15.94 21.28 -14.13
C TYR A 183 -15.85 21.99 -15.50
N ALA A 184 -16.64 23.08 -15.60
CA ALA A 184 -16.75 24.12 -16.64
C ALA A 184 -17.00 23.69 -18.10
N GLY A 185 -18.28 23.76 -18.52
CA GLY A 185 -18.73 23.66 -19.93
C GLY A 185 -19.74 22.55 -20.23
N HIS A 186 -20.03 21.71 -19.23
CA HIS A 186 -20.98 20.61 -19.36
C HIS A 186 -22.20 20.83 -18.45
N ASP A 187 -23.32 21.20 -19.07
CA ASP A 187 -24.67 21.04 -18.51
C ASP A 187 -25.05 19.55 -18.49
N SER A 188 -24.27 18.70 -17.83
CA SER A 188 -24.64 17.30 -17.64
C SER A 188 -24.80 17.00 -16.16
N ASP A 189 -26.04 16.79 -15.73
CA ASP A 189 -26.41 16.37 -14.37
C ASP A 189 -25.88 14.96 -14.00
N ALA A 190 -25.20 14.28 -14.92
CA ALA A 190 -24.67 12.93 -14.73
C ALA A 190 -23.19 12.98 -14.32
N PRO A 191 -22.82 12.34 -13.20
CA PRO A 191 -21.43 12.25 -12.78
C PRO A 191 -20.62 11.37 -13.75
N VAL A 192 -19.36 11.73 -13.98
CA VAL A 192 -18.44 10.94 -14.80
C VAL A 192 -17.82 9.84 -13.95
N GLU A 193 -17.91 8.59 -14.40
CA GLU A 193 -17.27 7.47 -13.72
C GLU A 193 -16.03 7.00 -14.50
N ALA A 194 -15.02 6.54 -13.77
CA ALA A 194 -13.90 5.81 -14.34
C ALA A 194 -13.57 4.58 -13.52
N VAL A 195 -12.92 3.61 -14.18
CA VAL A 195 -12.41 2.40 -13.56
C VAL A 195 -10.91 2.31 -13.77
N LEU A 196 -10.20 1.69 -12.83
CA LEU A 196 -8.81 1.32 -13.10
C LEU A 196 -8.75 0.36 -14.30
N ALA A 197 -7.91 0.69 -15.28
CA ALA A 197 -7.65 -0.13 -16.45
C ALA A 197 -7.16 -1.54 -16.04
N PRO A 198 -7.32 -2.57 -16.88
CA PRO A 198 -6.91 -3.94 -16.53
C PRO A 198 -5.44 -4.10 -16.11
N ASP A 199 -4.56 -3.24 -16.62
CA ASP A 199 -3.14 -3.20 -16.27
C ASP A 199 -2.83 -2.41 -14.99
N LEU A 200 -3.85 -1.75 -14.42
CA LEU A 200 -3.80 -0.90 -13.23
C LEU A 200 -2.90 0.33 -13.37
N ARG A 201 -2.63 0.80 -14.60
CA ARG A 201 -1.72 1.93 -14.87
C ARG A 201 -2.42 3.22 -15.24
N ALA A 202 -3.71 3.16 -15.56
CA ALA A 202 -4.50 4.31 -15.97
C ALA A 202 -5.96 4.16 -15.53
N LEU A 203 -6.73 5.24 -15.69
CA LEU A 203 -8.18 5.21 -15.62
C LEU A 203 -8.76 4.97 -17.03
N THR A 204 -9.88 4.27 -17.09
CA THR A 204 -10.73 4.15 -18.25
C THR A 204 -12.10 4.72 -17.88
N PHE A 205 -12.50 5.81 -18.51
CA PHE A 205 -13.81 6.40 -18.32
C PHE A 205 -14.88 5.45 -18.85
N VAL A 206 -15.94 5.26 -18.06
CA VAL A 206 -17.07 4.43 -18.43
C VAL A 206 -18.25 5.32 -18.82
N PRO A 207 -19.01 4.95 -19.85
CA PRO A 207 -20.24 5.64 -20.23
C PRO A 207 -21.35 5.46 -19.19
#